data_AF-A0A5C4NKZ5-F1
#
_entry.id   AF-A0A5C4NKZ5-F1
#
_cell.length_a   1.000
_cell.length_b   1.000
_cell.length_c   1.000
_cell.angle_alpha   90.00
_cell.angle_beta   90.00
_cell.angle_gamma   90.00
#
_symmetry.space_group_name_H-M   'P 1'
#
loop_
_entity.id
_entity.type
_entity.pdbx_description
1 polymer ?
#
loop_
_entity_poly.entity_id
_entity_poly.type
_entity_poly.pdbx_seq_one_letter_code
_entity_poly.pdbx_strand_id
1 'polypeptide(L)'
;MQGINNAGEIVFNQYFPTSPWPAPYRAFMMVDGNWRGINSMSEALGIDGKGNVVGISFSGAESVFHMNGNTYMLADLVDGMEGWSNLQVNAMNEAGQIAASRCNDRFCEVIRLDPLSAVPEPATYGMLLGGLVLLGFVGRRRQQRQA
;
A
#
# COMPACT_ATOMS: atom_id res chain seq x y z
N MET A 1 -17.48 10.97 -1.16
CA MET A 1 -17.14 9.60 -0.73
C MET A 1 -16.63 8.86 -1.95
N GLN A 2 -15.47 8.23 -1.86
CA GLN A 2 -14.81 7.55 -2.99
C GLN A 2 -14.79 6.03 -2.80
N GLY A 3 -14.78 5.56 -1.55
CA GLY A 3 -14.86 4.13 -1.23
C GLY A 3 -15.28 3.87 0.20
N ILE A 4 -15.78 2.67 0.45
CA ILE A 4 -16.05 2.07 1.76
C ILE A 4 -15.65 0.60 1.70
N ASN A 5 -15.05 0.09 2.77
CA ASN A 5 -14.75 -1.33 2.87
C ASN A 5 -15.73 -2.09 3.78
N ASN A 6 -15.61 -3.42 3.83
CA ASN A 6 -16.44 -4.27 4.69
C ASN A 6 -16.24 -4.04 6.20
N ALA A 7 -15.14 -3.39 6.61
CA ALA A 7 -14.94 -2.96 7.99
C ALA A 7 -15.69 -1.64 8.32
N GLY A 8 -16.35 -1.03 7.33
CA GLY A 8 -17.06 0.24 7.49
C GLY A 8 -16.13 1.46 7.46
N GLU A 9 -14.86 1.28 7.09
CA GLU A 9 -13.92 2.38 6.92
C GLU A 9 -14.20 3.09 5.59
N ILE A 10 -14.18 4.41 5.61
CA ILE A 10 -14.59 5.25 4.47
C ILE A 10 -13.42 6.09 4.00
N VAL A 11 -13.23 6.19 2.69
CA VAL A 11 -12.30 7.15 2.08
C VAL A 11 -13.03 8.21 1.27
N PHE A 12 -12.52 9.44 1.33
CA PHE A 12 -13.10 10.59 0.63
C PHE A 12 -12.05 11.68 0.36
N ASN A 13 -12.38 12.55 -0.59
CA ASN A 13 -11.53 13.69 -0.97
C ASN A 13 -12.20 14.97 -0.49
N GLN A 14 -11.43 15.87 0.13
CA GLN A 14 -11.89 17.20 0.49
C GLN A 14 -11.21 18.24 -0.38
N TYR A 15 -11.99 19.17 -0.93
CA TYR A 15 -11.51 20.29 -1.73
C TYR A 15 -11.09 21.46 -0.85
N PHE A 16 -9.92 22.03 -1.14
CA PHE A 16 -9.32 23.19 -0.49
C PHE A 16 -9.05 24.27 -1.54
N PRO A 17 -9.97 25.25 -1.71
CA PRO A 17 -9.89 26.25 -2.77
C PRO A 17 -8.65 27.15 -2.68
N THR A 18 -8.06 27.26 -1.50
CA THR A 18 -6.86 28.09 -1.26
C THR A 18 -5.56 27.29 -1.32
N SER A 19 -5.60 26.00 -1.63
CA SER A 19 -4.41 25.18 -1.77
C SER A 19 -3.69 25.51 -3.09
N PRO A 20 -2.37 25.74 -3.09
CA PRO A 20 -1.63 25.95 -4.33
C PRO A 20 -1.70 24.71 -5.23
N TRP A 21 -1.65 24.91 -6.54
CA TRP A 21 -1.46 23.82 -7.51
C TRP A 21 -0.22 22.99 -7.13
N PRO A 22 -0.23 21.65 -7.33
CA PRO A 22 -1.14 20.94 -8.22
C PRO A 22 -2.33 20.20 -7.61
N ALA A 23 -2.48 20.16 -6.29
CA ALA A 23 -3.54 19.37 -5.65
C ALA A 23 -4.45 20.23 -4.76
N PRO A 24 -5.61 20.67 -5.26
CA PRO A 24 -6.62 21.30 -4.42
C PRO A 24 -7.38 20.29 -3.56
N TYR A 25 -7.20 18.98 -3.79
CA TYR A 25 -7.81 17.92 -2.99
C TYR A 25 -6.81 17.33 -1.99
N ARG A 26 -7.33 16.87 -0.84
CA ARG A 26 -6.62 15.98 0.07
C ARG A 26 -7.48 14.75 0.35
N ALA A 27 -6.83 13.60 0.41
CA ALA A 27 -7.46 12.34 0.75
C ALA A 27 -7.59 12.17 2.27
N PHE A 28 -8.74 11.66 2.69
CA PHE A 28 -9.07 11.38 4.08
C PHE A 28 -9.63 9.97 4.23
N MET A 29 -9.40 9.40 5.40
CA MET A 29 -9.98 8.13 5.84
C MET A 29 -10.75 8.35 7.14
N MET A 30 -11.93 7.74 7.26
CA MET A 30 -12.74 7.70 8.47
C MET A 30 -12.77 6.28 9.03
N VAL A 31 -12.38 6.13 10.29
CA VAL A 31 -12.35 4.87 11.05
C VAL A 31 -13.03 5.13 12.40
N ASP A 32 -14.02 4.32 12.76
CA ASP A 32 -14.78 4.47 14.01
C ASP A 32 -15.28 5.91 14.28
N GLY A 33 -15.76 6.58 13.23
CA GLY A 33 -16.25 7.96 13.28
C GLY A 33 -15.17 9.06 13.38
N ASN A 34 -13.89 8.69 13.46
CA ASN A 34 -12.77 9.62 13.48
C ASN A 34 -12.15 9.71 12.09
N TRP A 35 -11.98 10.93 11.56
CA TRP A 35 -11.31 11.14 10.28
C TRP A 35 -9.83 11.52 10.47
N ARG A 36 -8.99 11.05 9.56
CA ARG A 36 -7.56 11.38 9.47
C ARG A 36 -7.16 11.61 8.02
N GLY A 37 -6.22 12.52 7.80
CA GLY A 37 -5.64 12.73 6.47
C GLY A 37 -4.74 11.57 6.07
N ILE A 38 -4.73 11.23 4.79
CA ILE A 38 -3.79 10.26 4.21
C ILE A 38 -2.62 11.06 3.65
N ASN A 39 -1.45 10.88 4.25
CA ASN A 39 -0.25 11.61 3.84
C ASN A 39 0.17 11.24 2.41
N SER A 40 0.73 12.23 1.70
CA SER A 40 1.24 12.08 0.34
C SER A 40 0.18 11.71 -0.71
N MET A 41 -1.11 11.91 -0.43
CA MET A 41 -2.22 11.55 -1.32
C MET A 41 -3.20 12.73 -1.48
N SER A 42 -3.39 13.17 -2.72
CA SER A 42 -4.38 14.19 -3.07
C SER A 42 -5.79 13.62 -3.14
N GLU A 43 -5.92 12.41 -3.69
CA GLU A 43 -7.19 11.76 -3.93
C GLU A 43 -7.12 10.28 -3.58
N ALA A 44 -8.06 9.81 -2.77
CA ALA A 44 -8.33 8.39 -2.58
C ALA A 44 -9.31 7.93 -3.66
N LEU A 45 -9.05 6.75 -4.23
CA LEU A 45 -9.86 6.13 -5.29
C LEU A 45 -10.48 4.81 -4.86
N GLY A 46 -9.94 4.17 -3.82
CA GLY A 46 -10.51 2.94 -3.28
C GLY A 46 -9.83 2.52 -1.98
N ILE A 47 -10.49 1.65 -1.22
CA ILE A 47 -10.03 1.09 0.04
C ILE A 47 -10.28 -0.42 0.04
N ASP A 48 -9.33 -1.21 0.55
CA ASP A 48 -9.47 -2.67 0.69
C ASP A 48 -9.93 -3.07 2.10
N GLY A 49 -10.19 -4.36 2.33
CA GLY A 49 -10.66 -4.87 3.62
C GLY A 49 -9.62 -4.85 4.75
N LYS A 50 -8.37 -4.46 4.47
CA LYS A 50 -7.30 -4.28 5.45
C LYS A 50 -7.06 -2.79 5.78
N GLY A 51 -7.81 -1.89 5.14
CA GLY A 51 -7.65 -0.45 5.30
C GLY A 51 -6.52 0.15 4.44
N ASN A 52 -6.00 -0.58 3.46
CA ASN A 52 -5.07 -0.01 2.48
C ASN A 52 -5.83 0.84 1.47
N VAL A 53 -5.24 1.94 1.03
CA VAL A 53 -5.90 2.91 0.15
C VAL A 53 -5.09 3.10 -1.11
N VAL A 54 -5.76 3.05 -2.25
CA VAL A 54 -5.16 3.41 -3.53
C VAL A 54 -5.63 4.80 -3.93
N GLY A 55 -4.76 5.57 -4.57
CA GLY A 55 -5.07 6.96 -4.88
C GLY A 55 -4.07 7.62 -5.81
N ILE A 56 -4.12 8.96 -5.83
CA ILE A 56 -3.24 9.82 -6.61
C ILE A 56 -2.36 10.63 -5.65
N SER A 57 -1.09 10.78 -5.99
CA SER A 57 -0.10 11.56 -5.22
C SER A 57 -0.47 13.05 -5.14
N PHE A 58 0.21 13.81 -4.27
CA PHE A 58 0.02 15.28 -4.23
C PHE A 58 0.51 16.01 -5.48
N SER A 59 1.35 15.40 -6.32
CA SER A 59 1.74 16.01 -7.59
C SER A 59 0.59 15.96 -8.62
N GLY A 60 -0.38 15.06 -8.41
CA GLY A 60 -1.46 14.77 -9.35
C GLY A 60 -1.05 13.84 -10.49
N ALA A 61 0.21 13.39 -10.54
CA ALA A 61 0.74 12.65 -11.69
C ALA A 61 0.86 11.14 -11.45
N GLU A 62 1.02 10.69 -10.20
CA GLU A 62 1.33 9.28 -9.92
C GLU A 62 0.23 8.56 -9.14
N SER A 63 -0.05 7.33 -9.55
CA SER A 63 -0.83 6.38 -8.76
C SER A 63 -0.02 5.91 -7.56
N VAL A 64 -0.60 6.01 -6.37
CA VAL A 64 0.04 5.66 -5.09
C VAL A 64 -0.79 4.68 -4.29
N PHE A 65 -0.11 3.92 -3.43
CA PHE A 65 -0.72 2.94 -2.54
C PHE A 65 -0.30 3.23 -1.10
N HIS A 66 -1.28 3.48 -0.23
CA HIS A 66 -1.10 3.73 1.19
C HIS A 66 -1.35 2.46 1.99
N MET A 67 -0.32 1.98 2.68
CA MET A 67 -0.38 0.78 3.52
C MET A 67 0.54 0.94 4.73
N ASN A 68 0.13 0.40 5.88
CA ASN A 68 0.92 0.45 7.12
C ASN A 68 1.40 1.86 7.52
N GLY A 69 0.59 2.89 7.23
CA GLY A 69 0.89 4.29 7.54
C GLY A 69 1.85 4.99 6.57
N ASN A 70 2.33 4.30 5.53
CA ASN A 70 3.24 4.84 4.52
C ASN A 70 2.59 4.83 3.14
N THR A 71 3.03 5.72 2.26
CA THR A 71 2.54 5.85 0.88
C THR A 71 3.68 5.53 -0.08
N TYR A 72 3.43 4.60 -1.00
CA TYR A 72 4.38 4.10 -1.99
C TYR A 72 3.87 4.40 -3.40
N MET A 73 4.78 4.51 -4.36
CA MET A 73 4.37 4.51 -5.77
C MET A 73 3.80 3.14 -6.10
N LEU A 74 2.61 3.09 -6.72
CA LEU A 74 1.98 1.81 -7.03
C LEU A 74 2.81 0.99 -8.01
N ALA A 75 3.49 1.65 -8.95
CA ALA A 75 4.35 1.02 -9.94
C ALA A 75 5.53 0.25 -9.32
N ASP A 76 5.96 0.60 -8.11
CA ASP A 76 7.06 -0.07 -7.40
C ASP A 76 6.60 -1.32 -6.64
N LEU A 77 5.28 -1.50 -6.48
CA LEU A 77 4.68 -2.61 -5.73
C LEU A 77 4.10 -3.70 -6.63
N VAL A 78 4.29 -3.59 -7.94
CA VAL A 78 3.69 -4.52 -8.91
C VAL A 78 4.70 -4.96 -9.94
N ASP A 79 4.59 -6.21 -10.37
CA ASP A 79 5.45 -6.77 -11.40
C ASP A 79 4.98 -6.37 -12.81
N GLY A 80 5.89 -6.50 -13.79
CA GLY A 80 5.54 -6.42 -15.21
C GLY A 80 5.32 -5.01 -15.75
N MET A 81 5.86 -3.99 -15.10
CA MET A 81 5.79 -2.58 -15.56
C MET A 81 6.86 -2.20 -16.59
N GLU A 82 7.80 -3.09 -16.91
CA GLU A 82 8.86 -2.82 -17.89
C GLU A 82 8.26 -2.53 -19.28
N GLY A 83 8.65 -1.41 -19.89
CA GLY A 83 8.12 -0.94 -21.18
C GLY A 83 6.70 -0.36 -21.12
N TRP A 84 6.13 -0.21 -19.93
CA TRP A 84 4.83 0.41 -19.69
C TRP A 84 4.97 1.72 -18.92
N SER A 85 4.03 2.63 -19.12
CA SER A 85 3.94 3.95 -18.50
C SER A 85 2.49 4.32 -18.23
N ASN A 86 2.27 5.49 -17.64
CA ASN A 86 0.94 6.05 -17.37
C ASN A 86 0.03 5.08 -16.59
N LEU A 87 0.58 4.48 -15.52
CA LEU A 87 -0.20 3.60 -14.65
C LEU A 87 -1.26 4.43 -13.91
N GLN A 88 -2.52 4.20 -14.24
CA GLN A 88 -3.67 4.89 -13.65
C GLN A 88 -4.61 3.90 -12.99
N VAL A 89 -5.02 4.22 -11.78
CA VAL A 89 -5.93 3.38 -11.01
C VAL A 89 -7.38 3.72 -11.33
N ASN A 90 -8.19 2.69 -11.53
CA ASN A 90 -9.62 2.84 -11.80
C ASN A 90 -10.46 2.45 -10.57
N ALA A 91 -10.14 1.34 -9.91
CA ALA A 91 -10.88 0.83 -8.76
C ALA A 91 -10.05 -0.16 -7.93
N MET A 92 -10.48 -0.41 -6.69
CA MET A 92 -9.94 -1.46 -5.82
C MET A 92 -11.07 -2.24 -5.16
N ASN A 93 -10.85 -3.53 -4.92
CA ASN A 93 -11.77 -4.40 -4.20
C ASN A 93 -11.28 -4.74 -2.77
N GLU A 94 -12.13 -5.41 -1.99
CA GLU A 94 -11.85 -5.85 -0.62
C GLU A 94 -10.59 -6.72 -0.47
N ALA A 95 -10.23 -7.48 -1.49
CA ALA A 95 -9.08 -8.36 -1.47
C ALA A 95 -7.75 -7.61 -1.71
N GLY A 96 -7.79 -6.30 -1.94
CA GLY A 96 -6.63 -5.48 -2.27
C GLY A 96 -6.23 -5.55 -3.74
N GLN A 97 -7.09 -6.10 -4.60
CA GLN A 97 -6.84 -6.16 -6.04
C GLN A 97 -7.28 -4.85 -6.69
N ILE A 98 -6.47 -4.36 -7.61
CA ILE A 98 -6.67 -3.06 -8.24
C ILE A 98 -6.93 -3.25 -9.73
N ALA A 99 -8.03 -2.71 -10.21
CA ALA A 99 -8.25 -2.51 -11.63
C ALA A 99 -7.55 -1.22 -12.06
N ALA A 100 -6.63 -1.32 -13.01
CA ALA A 100 -5.82 -0.20 -13.46
C ALA A 100 -5.73 -0.19 -14.99
N SER A 101 -5.35 0.94 -15.56
CA SER A 101 -4.90 1.05 -16.95
C SER A 101 -3.41 1.38 -17.00
N ARG A 102 -2.75 0.88 -18.03
CA ARG A 102 -1.37 1.25 -18.37
C ARG A 102 -1.24 1.40 -19.87
N CYS A 103 -0.26 2.18 -20.30
CA CYS A 103 -0.01 2.45 -21.71
C CYS A 103 1.43 2.13 -22.09
N ASN A 104 1.66 1.79 -23.34
CA ASN A 104 2.97 1.82 -23.97
C ASN A 104 2.87 2.68 -25.23
N ASP A 105 3.92 2.69 -26.06
CA ASP A 105 3.96 3.50 -27.28
C ASP A 105 2.92 3.11 -28.34
N ARG A 106 2.20 2.00 -28.16
CA ARG A 106 1.27 1.45 -29.16
C ARG A 106 -0.19 1.52 -28.70
N PHE A 107 -0.48 1.14 -27.46
CA PHE A 107 -1.84 1.09 -26.95
C PHE A 107 -1.88 1.15 -25.42
N CYS A 108 -3.09 1.33 -24.88
CA CYS A 108 -3.37 1.20 -23.46
C CYS A 108 -4.21 -0.04 -23.21
N GLU A 109 -3.97 -0.70 -22.08
CA GLU A 109 -4.72 -1.88 -21.65
C GLU A 109 -5.21 -1.74 -20.21
N VAL A 110 -6.27 -2.47 -19.89
CA VAL A 110 -6.78 -2.61 -18.52
C VAL A 110 -6.20 -3.90 -17.94
N ILE A 111 -5.65 -3.78 -16.74
CA ILE A 111 -4.99 -4.88 -16.03
C ILE A 111 -5.56 -5.02 -14.62
N ARG A 112 -5.38 -6.21 -14.06
CA ARG A 112 -5.51 -6.43 -12.62
C ARG A 112 -4.11 -6.39 -12.01
N LEU A 113 -3.96 -5.59 -10.97
CA LEU A 113 -2.77 -5.54 -10.13
C LEU A 113 -3.07 -6.21 -8.79
N ASP A 114 -2.10 -6.96 -8.30
CA ASP A 114 -2.11 -7.58 -6.96
C ASP A 114 -0.85 -7.07 -6.23
N PRO A 115 -0.91 -5.89 -5.56
CA PRO A 115 0.27 -5.26 -4.98
C PRO A 115 0.99 -6.15 -3.97
N LEU A 116 2.30 -6.24 -4.13
CA LEU A 116 3.18 -6.90 -3.18
C LEU A 116 3.23 -6.11 -1.87
N SER A 117 3.47 -6.80 -0.75
CA SER A 117 3.69 -6.11 0.51
C SER A 117 4.98 -5.28 0.44
N ALA A 118 4.92 -3.99 0.76
CA ALA A 118 6.05 -3.05 0.71
C ALA A 118 7.19 -3.32 1.73
N VAL A 119 7.23 -4.51 2.34
CA VAL A 119 8.20 -4.91 3.35
C VAL A 119 9.16 -5.93 2.73
N PRO A 120 10.43 -5.56 2.47
CA PRO A 120 11.48 -6.57 2.43
C PRO A 120 11.49 -7.23 3.81
N GLU A 121 11.68 -8.54 3.93
CA GLU A 121 11.80 -9.19 5.24
C GLU A 121 13.27 -9.32 5.70
N PRO A 122 13.94 -8.26 6.23
CA PRO A 122 15.25 -8.42 6.86
C PRO A 122 15.11 -9.09 8.25
N ALA A 123 13.92 -9.08 8.86
CA ALA A 123 13.67 -9.65 10.18
C ALA A 123 13.54 -11.19 10.17
N THR A 124 13.16 -11.81 9.06
CA THR A 124 12.99 -13.27 8.99
C THR A 124 14.31 -13.98 9.22
N TYR A 125 15.39 -13.49 8.61
CA TYR A 125 16.74 -14.00 8.89
C TYR A 125 17.19 -13.70 10.32
N GLY A 126 16.87 -12.51 10.85
CA GLY A 126 17.18 -12.16 12.24
C GLY A 126 16.49 -13.06 13.27
N MET A 127 15.20 -13.34 13.09
CA MET A 127 14.43 -14.22 13.98
C MET A 127 14.80 -15.70 13.80
N LEU A 128 15.10 -16.13 12.58
CA LEU A 128 15.62 -17.48 12.31
C LEU A 128 16.98 -17.68 12.99
N LEU A 129 17.92 -16.75 12.79
CA LEU A 129 19.23 -16.80 13.44
C LEU A 129 19.11 -16.70 14.96
N GLY A 130 18.27 -15.81 15.48
CA GLY A 130 17.98 -15.71 16.91
C GLY A 130 17.43 -17.02 17.49
N GLY A 131 16.49 -17.66 16.78
CA GLY A 131 15.95 -18.97 17.15
C GLY A 131 17.00 -20.08 17.15
N LEU A 132 17.87 -20.13 16.13
CA LEU A 132 18.96 -21.11 16.05
C LEU A 132 20.00 -20.92 17.17
N VAL A 133 20.34 -19.68 17.53
CA VAL A 133 21.23 -19.37 18.66
C VAL A 133 20.64 -19.87 19.98
N LEU A 134 19.35 -19.61 20.21
CA LEU A 134 18.65 -20.07 21.42
C LEU A 134 18.63 -21.61 21.50
N LEU A 135 18.32 -22.29 20.41
CA LEU A 135 18.31 -23.75 20.34
C LEU A 135 19.70 -24.35 20.58
N GLY A 136 20.74 -23.77 19.97
CA GLY A 136 22.13 -24.18 20.19
C GLY A 136 22.57 -24.01 21.65
N PHE A 137 22.16 -22.90 22.29
CA PHE A 137 22.47 -22.64 23.69
C PHE A 137 21.79 -23.62 24.65
N VAL A 138 20.50 -23.92 24.43
CA VAL A 138 19.76 -24.90 25.24
C VAL A 138 20.33 -26.31 25.04
N GLY A 139 20.66 -26.70 23.80
CA GLY A 139 21.30 -27.98 23.52
C GLY A 139 22.63 -28.15 24.25
N ARG A 140 23.48 -27.12 24.23
CA ARG A 140 24.78 -27.13 24.92
C ARG A 140 24.65 -27.25 26.44
N ARG A 141 23.67 -26.58 27.04
CA ARG A 141 23.38 -26.68 28.49
C ARG A 141 22.88 -28.07 28.92
N ARG A 142 22.15 -28.77 28.05
CA ARG A 142 21.67 -30.13 28.35
C ARG A 142 22.81 -31.14 28.32
N GLN A 143 23.72 -31.05 27.35
CA GLN A 143 24.91 -31.91 27.30
C GLN A 143 25.82 -31.71 28.52
N GLN A 144 26.03 -30.46 28.96
CA GLN A 144 26.83 -30.16 30.16
C GLN A 144 26.22 -30.65 31.48
N ARG A 145 24.90 -30.96 31.51
CA ARG A 145 24.22 -31.52 32.69
C ARG A 145 24.21 -33.06 32.71
N GLN A 146 24.58 -33.71 31.61
CA GLN A 146 24.60 -35.18 31.47
C GLN A 146 26.02 -35.78 31.51
N ALA A 147 27.06 -34.93 31.57
CA ALA A 147 28.44 -35.28 31.84
C ALA A 147 28.78 -34.93 33.30
#